data_AF-A0A410TLX9-F1
#
_entry.id   AF-A0A410TLX9-F1
#
_cell.length_a   1.000
_cell.length_b   1.000
_cell.length_c   1.000
_cell.angle_alpha   90.00
_cell.angle_beta   90.00
_cell.angle_gamma   90.00
#
_symmetry.space_group_name_H-M   'P 1'
#
loop_
_entity.id
_entity.type
_entity.pdbx_description
1 polymer ?
#
loop_
_entity_poly.entity_id
_entity_poly.type
_entity_poly.pdbx_seq_one_letter_code
_entity_poly.pdbx_strand_id
1 'polypeptide(L)'
;MTDRLTRRTALAAGGAVALGALAGCSEVGDEPRFWNDPPALDIDAVPREFDGPVPERPRLVPVDVDPAIAAAFVDRVGRLLSAVPEPLTAETLPNGEIRERIATERAAARESLPAADEPCPPLAAAERYATARDHAATAVGTFAGAAVEGDPEDVTVDIGTVRRRVSDTLETLPAPATDPLAGAAVYGPIERWYDESRRRTLVGGNAGPAGRANPIRAGESVGDIERVQSYVEAGRYLRDRYRDSFTGPEPVTEPLRREAERLGGEVRDRLRQLHGEETDRIRSNPGDEAFLDERPVARDAPSVSLLSTVLYRTFEDLRFDPIPVDDDEPDHPATALTRTVLARVRLRAADAVASRIEDGETMFPADAAAVGAARDAAIESAASLAASGNPLDRWLATRFLPLFDEPDAALGASEPSGRRIAEAFTEYRWIETVAGEAGPVTEGIAERVES
;
A
#
# COMPACT_ATOMS: atom_id res chain seq x y z
N MET A 1 65.12 -13.41 8.43
CA MET A 1 64.55 -13.79 7.13
C MET A 1 63.12 -14.21 7.38
N THR A 2 62.23 -13.55 6.67
CA THR A 2 60.76 -13.58 6.76
C THR A 2 60.19 -14.98 6.63
N ASP A 3 59.36 -15.38 7.58
CA ASP A 3 58.28 -16.33 7.29
C ASP A 3 56.94 -15.78 7.76
N ARG A 4 56.00 -15.77 6.83
CA ARG A 4 54.72 -15.06 6.87
C ARG A 4 53.71 -15.84 7.69
N LEU A 5 53.26 -15.27 8.80
CA LEU A 5 52.01 -15.67 9.46
C LEU A 5 50.83 -15.28 8.54
N THR A 6 50.24 -16.27 7.90
CA THR A 6 49.06 -16.10 7.04
C THR A 6 47.78 -16.10 7.88
N ARG A 7 46.79 -15.31 7.42
CA ARG A 7 45.49 -14.97 8.05
C ARG A 7 44.58 -16.13 8.48
N ARG A 8 45.02 -17.39 8.45
CA ARG A 8 44.23 -18.57 8.83
C ARG A 8 44.51 -19.13 10.23
N THR A 9 45.52 -18.64 10.94
CA THR A 9 45.87 -19.16 12.28
C THR A 9 45.31 -18.32 13.44
N ALA A 10 44.51 -17.29 13.16
CA ALA A 10 43.83 -16.46 14.16
C ALA A 10 42.34 -16.83 14.39
N LEU A 11 41.83 -17.89 13.76
CA LEU A 11 40.43 -18.34 13.86
C LEU A 11 40.27 -19.75 14.47
N ALA A 12 41.31 -20.27 15.13
CA ALA A 12 41.32 -21.63 15.70
C ALA A 12 41.52 -21.67 17.23
N ALA A 13 41.43 -20.53 17.92
CA ALA A 13 41.55 -20.45 19.38
C ALA A 13 40.29 -19.79 19.96
N GLY A 14 39.20 -20.55 20.01
CA GLY A 14 37.92 -20.10 20.57
C GLY A 14 36.85 -21.19 20.58
N GLY A 15 37.24 -22.46 20.73
CA GLY A 15 36.33 -23.59 20.76
C GLY A 15 36.71 -24.57 21.88
N ALA A 16 35.69 -24.92 22.69
CA ALA A 16 35.63 -25.97 23.71
C ALA A 16 36.11 -25.62 25.13
N VAL A 17 35.17 -25.19 25.99
CA VAL A 17 34.64 -25.83 27.23
C VAL A 17 33.52 -24.88 27.72
N ALA A 18 32.22 -25.19 27.66
CA ALA A 18 31.54 -26.10 28.57
C ALA A 18 30.23 -26.64 27.97
N LEU A 19 30.21 -27.96 27.73
CA LEU A 19 29.00 -28.77 27.59
C LEU A 19 28.57 -29.18 29.00
N GLY A 20 27.46 -28.64 29.49
CA GLY A 20 27.01 -28.96 30.85
C GLY A 20 25.78 -28.22 31.37
N ALA A 21 24.80 -27.93 30.52
CA ALA A 21 23.42 -27.61 30.94
C ALA A 21 22.46 -27.81 29.76
N LEU A 22 22.48 -28.99 29.14
CA LEU A 22 21.45 -29.46 28.22
C LEU A 22 20.37 -30.19 29.03
N ALA A 23 19.52 -29.42 29.71
CA ALA A 23 18.24 -29.85 30.27
C ALA A 23 17.40 -28.59 30.51
N GLY A 24 16.56 -28.24 29.53
CA GLY A 24 15.70 -27.06 29.58
C GLY A 24 15.11 -26.65 28.23
N CYS A 25 14.87 -27.61 27.32
CA CYS A 25 14.05 -27.37 26.13
C CYS A 25 12.61 -27.75 26.47
N SER A 26 11.90 -26.82 27.10
CA SER A 26 10.42 -26.73 27.14
C SER A 26 9.96 -25.43 27.83
N GLU A 27 10.16 -24.31 27.15
CA GLU A 27 9.40 -23.05 27.30
C GLU A 27 9.42 -22.42 25.89
N VAL A 28 8.46 -22.76 25.03
CA VAL A 28 7.26 -21.94 24.73
C VAL A 28 7.61 -20.47 24.48
N GLY A 29 7.75 -20.13 23.19
CA GLY A 29 7.50 -18.81 22.59
C GLY A 29 8.05 -17.56 23.28
N ASP A 30 9.23 -17.10 22.86
CA ASP A 30 9.58 -15.67 22.97
C ASP A 30 8.79 -14.89 21.90
N GLU A 31 7.50 -14.67 22.15
CA GLU A 31 6.80 -13.53 21.54
C GLU A 31 7.42 -12.23 22.09
N PRO A 32 7.54 -11.16 21.30
CA PRO A 32 7.97 -9.86 21.81
C PRO A 32 7.12 -9.48 23.03
N ARG A 33 7.77 -9.13 24.15
CA ARG A 33 7.09 -8.81 25.42
C ARG A 33 6.01 -7.76 25.19
N PHE A 34 4.75 -8.19 25.27
CA PHE A 34 3.59 -7.31 25.36
C PHE A 34 3.60 -6.62 26.73
N TRP A 35 3.22 -5.34 26.77
CA TRP A 35 3.26 -4.43 27.93
C TRP A 35 3.38 -5.14 29.28
N ASN A 36 4.47 -4.89 30.02
CA ASN A 36 4.89 -5.71 31.17
C ASN A 36 3.88 -5.75 32.32
N ASP A 37 3.04 -4.72 32.48
CA ASP A 37 2.02 -4.63 33.53
C ASP A 37 0.77 -3.90 32.99
N PRO A 38 -0.01 -4.54 32.09
CA PRO A 38 -1.17 -3.92 31.49
C PRO A 38 -2.35 -3.92 32.48
N PRO A 39 -3.25 -2.93 32.42
CA PRO A 39 -4.52 -2.97 33.13
C PRO A 39 -5.30 -4.25 32.79
N ALA A 40 -6.08 -4.75 33.75
CA ALA A 40 -6.92 -5.90 33.53
C ALA A 40 -8.01 -5.60 32.48
N LEU A 41 -8.19 -6.50 31.52
CA LEU A 41 -9.21 -6.44 30.48
C LEU A 41 -9.98 -7.76 30.45
N ASP A 42 -11.31 -7.68 30.48
CA ASP A 42 -12.17 -8.85 30.26
C ASP A 42 -12.23 -9.17 28.76
N ILE A 43 -11.36 -10.10 28.34
CA ILE A 43 -11.20 -10.52 26.94
C ILE A 43 -12.48 -11.15 26.40
N ASP A 44 -13.20 -11.92 27.23
CA ASP A 44 -14.39 -12.65 26.81
C ASP A 44 -15.59 -11.72 26.59
N ALA A 45 -15.57 -10.53 27.19
CA ALA A 45 -16.59 -9.50 27.00
C ALA A 45 -16.38 -8.65 25.73
N VAL A 46 -15.22 -8.73 25.05
CA VAL A 46 -14.94 -7.94 23.85
C VAL A 46 -15.80 -8.42 22.67
N PRO A 47 -16.52 -7.51 21.98
CA PRO A 47 -17.30 -7.89 20.81
C PRO A 47 -16.42 -8.52 19.72
N ARG A 48 -16.88 -9.67 19.20
CA ARG A 48 -16.24 -10.37 18.06
C ARG A 48 -16.95 -10.11 16.73
N GLU A 49 -18.18 -9.62 16.82
CA GLU A 49 -19.01 -9.22 15.70
C GLU A 49 -19.50 -7.81 15.98
N PHE A 50 -19.55 -6.99 14.94
CA PHE A 50 -19.96 -5.59 15.02
C PHE A 50 -21.15 -5.34 14.11
N ASP A 51 -22.17 -4.66 14.63
CA ASP A 51 -23.42 -4.40 13.90
C ASP A 51 -23.24 -3.38 12.76
N GLY A 52 -22.28 -2.45 12.88
CA GLY A 52 -21.98 -1.42 11.89
C GLY A 52 -20.96 -1.89 10.86
N PRO A 53 -21.33 -2.06 9.57
CA PRO A 53 -20.35 -2.39 8.55
C PRO A 53 -19.42 -1.20 8.29
N VAL A 54 -18.17 -1.51 7.92
CA VAL A 54 -17.27 -0.49 7.37
C VAL A 54 -17.87 0.00 6.05
N PRO A 55 -18.00 1.32 5.83
CA PRO A 55 -18.54 1.86 4.59
C PRO A 55 -17.74 1.39 3.36
N GLU A 56 -18.44 1.23 2.24
CA GLU A 56 -17.78 0.97 0.97
C GLU A 56 -16.86 2.13 0.57
N ARG A 57 -15.76 1.80 -0.13
CA ARG A 57 -14.82 2.81 -0.62
C ARG A 57 -15.55 3.77 -1.57
N PRO A 58 -15.37 5.09 -1.43
CA PRO A 58 -16.07 6.03 -2.27
C PRO A 58 -15.62 5.91 -3.72
N ARG A 59 -16.57 6.19 -4.60
CA ARG A 59 -16.34 6.22 -6.03
C ARG A 59 -15.68 7.53 -6.43
N LEU A 60 -14.39 7.48 -6.78
CA LEU A 60 -13.63 8.64 -7.22
C LEU A 60 -13.90 9.02 -8.67
N VAL A 61 -13.94 8.03 -9.57
CA VAL A 61 -14.23 8.25 -10.99
C VAL A 61 -15.75 8.14 -11.18
N PRO A 62 -16.48 9.24 -11.48
CA PRO A 62 -17.94 9.24 -11.53
C PRO A 62 -18.49 8.67 -12.85
N VAL A 63 -17.89 7.60 -13.38
CA VAL A 63 -18.27 6.97 -14.66
C VAL A 63 -18.24 5.45 -14.56
N ASP A 64 -19.27 4.80 -15.10
CA ASP A 64 -19.34 3.33 -15.06
C ASP A 64 -18.38 2.73 -16.08
N VAL A 65 -17.86 1.55 -15.75
CA VAL A 65 -17.13 0.73 -16.71
C VAL A 65 -18.15 0.09 -17.63
N ASP A 66 -17.99 0.31 -18.93
CA ASP A 66 -18.82 -0.31 -19.96
C ASP A 66 -18.73 -1.85 -19.82
N PRO A 67 -19.85 -2.58 -19.75
CA PRO A 67 -19.85 -4.03 -19.67
C PRO A 67 -19.01 -4.72 -20.76
N ALA A 68 -18.92 -4.14 -21.97
CA ALA A 68 -18.07 -4.67 -23.04
C ALA A 68 -16.58 -4.54 -22.72
N ILE A 69 -16.18 -3.46 -22.04
CA ILE A 69 -14.80 -3.24 -21.60
C ILE A 69 -14.47 -4.18 -20.43
N ALA A 70 -15.38 -4.32 -19.46
CA ALA A 70 -15.24 -5.30 -18.37
C ALA A 70 -15.10 -6.73 -18.90
N ALA A 71 -15.95 -7.12 -19.86
CA ALA A 71 -15.88 -8.42 -20.52
C ALA A 71 -14.55 -8.63 -21.25
N ALA A 72 -14.00 -7.60 -21.91
CA ALA A 72 -12.71 -7.68 -22.58
C ALA A 72 -11.54 -7.94 -21.61
N PHE A 73 -11.57 -7.35 -20.40
CA PHE A 73 -10.58 -7.64 -19.36
C PHE A 73 -10.68 -9.10 -18.86
N VAL A 74 -11.89 -9.60 -18.60
CA VAL A 74 -12.12 -10.99 -18.19
C VAL A 74 -11.68 -11.97 -19.28
N ASP A 75 -12.03 -11.70 -20.53
CA ASP A 75 -11.66 -12.50 -21.69
C ASP A 75 -10.14 -12.53 -21.92
N ARG A 76 -9.42 -11.45 -21.62
CA ARG A 76 -7.94 -11.46 -21.63
C ARG A 76 -7.36 -12.41 -20.59
N VAL A 77 -7.90 -12.46 -19.36
CA VAL A 77 -7.50 -13.44 -18.34
C VAL A 77 -7.76 -14.87 -18.83
N GLY A 78 -8.95 -15.12 -19.40
CA GLY A 78 -9.32 -16.43 -19.97
C GLY A 78 -8.35 -16.89 -21.08
N ARG A 79 -7.99 -15.99 -22.00
CA ARG A 79 -7.01 -16.27 -23.07
C ARG A 79 -5.63 -16.61 -22.51
N LEU A 80 -5.14 -15.85 -21.53
CA LEU A 80 -3.86 -16.14 -20.89
C LEU A 80 -3.88 -17.55 -20.28
N LEU A 81 -4.88 -17.86 -19.46
CA LEU A 81 -4.97 -19.16 -18.80
C LEU A 81 -5.12 -20.33 -19.78
N SER A 82 -5.77 -20.12 -20.92
CA SER A 82 -5.94 -21.13 -21.96
C SER A 82 -4.64 -21.57 -22.66
N ALA A 83 -3.58 -20.75 -22.56
CA ALA A 83 -2.27 -21.08 -23.12
C ALA A 83 -1.53 -22.16 -22.31
N VAL A 84 -1.94 -22.40 -21.06
CA VAL A 84 -1.35 -23.43 -20.21
C VAL A 84 -2.23 -24.69 -20.28
N PRO A 85 -1.67 -25.89 -20.54
CA PRO A 85 -2.46 -27.12 -20.61
C PRO A 85 -3.25 -27.46 -19.34
N GLU A 86 -4.41 -28.08 -19.50
CA GLU A 86 -5.23 -28.60 -18.38
C GLU A 86 -5.75 -30.01 -18.73
N PRO A 87 -5.41 -31.06 -17.94
CA PRO A 87 -4.61 -31.03 -16.72
C PRO A 87 -3.10 -30.86 -16.96
N LEU A 88 -2.39 -30.26 -16.01
CA LEU A 88 -0.91 -30.24 -15.97
C LEU A 88 -0.41 -31.57 -15.38
N THR A 89 0.12 -32.45 -16.22
CA THR A 89 0.63 -33.76 -15.80
C THR A 89 2.14 -33.75 -15.64
N ALA A 90 2.68 -34.78 -14.96
CA ALA A 90 4.12 -34.98 -14.84
C ALA A 90 4.81 -35.28 -16.19
N GLU A 91 4.06 -35.69 -17.21
CA GLU A 91 4.58 -35.88 -18.57
C GLU A 91 4.86 -34.54 -19.26
N THR A 92 3.96 -33.56 -19.10
CA THR A 92 4.11 -32.23 -19.67
C THR A 92 5.08 -31.35 -18.87
N LEU A 93 5.04 -31.45 -17.54
CA LEU A 93 5.89 -30.68 -16.64
C LEU A 93 6.29 -31.55 -15.44
N PRO A 94 7.48 -32.20 -15.45
CA PRO A 94 7.86 -33.17 -14.42
C PRO A 94 7.99 -32.59 -13.01
N ASN A 95 8.39 -31.33 -12.88
CA ASN A 95 8.58 -30.68 -11.59
C ASN A 95 7.22 -30.40 -10.90
N GLY A 96 6.98 -31.09 -9.78
CA GLY A 96 5.72 -30.97 -9.01
C GLY A 96 5.51 -29.62 -8.35
N GLU A 97 6.57 -28.99 -7.86
CA GLU A 97 6.50 -27.67 -7.22
C GLU A 97 6.10 -26.60 -8.23
N ILE A 98 6.64 -26.66 -9.45
CA ILE A 98 6.25 -25.73 -10.52
C ILE A 98 4.79 -25.96 -10.93
N ARG A 99 4.33 -27.22 -11.02
CA ARG A 99 2.91 -27.51 -11.29
C ARG A 99 1.99 -26.92 -10.21
N GLU A 100 2.36 -27.07 -8.93
CA GLU A 100 1.61 -26.51 -7.81
C GLU A 100 1.59 -24.98 -7.87
N ARG A 101 2.75 -24.34 -8.09
CA ARG A 101 2.84 -22.88 -8.27
C ARG A 101 1.91 -22.39 -9.38
N ILE A 102 1.92 -23.03 -10.56
CA ILE A 102 1.03 -22.68 -11.67
C ILE A 102 -0.45 -22.86 -11.30
N ALA A 103 -0.80 -23.92 -10.55
CA ALA A 103 -2.16 -24.14 -10.09
C ALA A 103 -2.62 -23.05 -9.10
N THR A 104 -1.75 -22.64 -8.19
CA THR A 104 -1.99 -21.53 -7.26
C THR A 104 -2.22 -20.22 -8.01
N GLU A 105 -1.37 -19.89 -8.98
CA GLU A 105 -1.52 -18.67 -9.79
C GLU A 105 -2.81 -18.69 -10.63
N ARG A 106 -3.21 -19.85 -11.17
CA ARG A 106 -4.52 -20.00 -11.85
C ARG A 106 -5.71 -19.74 -10.92
N ALA A 107 -5.64 -20.22 -9.68
CA ALA A 107 -6.69 -20.00 -8.69
C ALA A 107 -6.75 -18.52 -8.31
N ALA A 108 -5.60 -17.92 -7.97
CA ALA A 108 -5.48 -16.50 -7.61
C ALA A 108 -5.97 -15.58 -8.74
N ALA A 109 -5.67 -15.90 -10.01
CA ALA A 109 -6.17 -15.16 -11.17
C ALA A 109 -7.70 -15.14 -11.23
N ARG A 110 -8.36 -16.27 -10.95
CA ARG A 110 -9.82 -16.38 -10.96
C ARG A 110 -10.46 -15.69 -9.76
N GLU A 111 -9.86 -15.83 -8.58
CA GLU A 111 -10.31 -15.20 -7.33
C GLU A 111 -10.19 -13.67 -7.39
N SER A 112 -9.16 -13.16 -8.06
CA SER A 112 -8.92 -11.72 -8.21
C SER A 112 -9.96 -11.03 -9.09
N LEU A 113 -10.65 -11.74 -9.99
CA LEU A 113 -11.68 -11.14 -10.85
C LEU A 113 -12.85 -10.60 -10.01
N PRO A 114 -13.34 -9.38 -10.28
CA PRO A 114 -14.58 -8.88 -9.67
C PRO A 114 -15.73 -9.86 -9.93
N ALA A 115 -16.53 -10.17 -8.89
CA ALA A 115 -17.72 -10.98 -9.09
C ALA A 115 -18.77 -10.20 -9.91
N ALA A 116 -19.59 -10.91 -10.69
CA ALA A 116 -20.50 -10.29 -11.66
C ALA A 116 -21.50 -9.30 -11.04
N ASP A 117 -21.94 -9.57 -9.81
CA ASP A 117 -22.92 -8.78 -9.08
C ASP A 117 -22.31 -7.95 -7.94
N GLU A 118 -20.97 -7.91 -7.85
CA GLU A 118 -20.27 -7.16 -6.79
C GLU A 118 -20.13 -5.68 -7.17
N PRO A 119 -20.66 -4.75 -6.34
CA PRO A 119 -20.43 -3.33 -6.53
C PRO A 119 -18.95 -3.02 -6.37
N CYS A 120 -18.26 -2.69 -7.47
CA CYS A 120 -16.83 -2.39 -7.44
C CYS A 120 -16.56 -1.01 -8.06
N PRO A 121 -16.01 -0.05 -7.30
CA PRO A 121 -15.61 1.25 -7.85
C PRO A 121 -14.64 1.09 -9.03
N PRO A 122 -14.70 1.94 -10.08
CA PRO A 122 -13.96 1.74 -11.33
C PRO A 122 -12.44 1.55 -11.17
N LEU A 123 -11.80 2.29 -10.24
CA LEU A 123 -10.37 2.13 -9.95
C LEU A 123 -10.07 0.79 -9.28
N ALA A 124 -10.88 0.38 -8.30
CA ALA A 124 -10.72 -0.91 -7.63
C ALA A 124 -10.96 -2.08 -8.60
N ALA A 125 -11.93 -1.95 -9.51
CA ALA A 125 -12.16 -2.93 -10.57
C ALA A 125 -10.94 -3.03 -11.51
N ALA A 126 -10.35 -1.90 -11.91
CA ALA A 126 -9.14 -1.87 -12.74
C ALA A 126 -7.95 -2.54 -12.04
N GLU A 127 -7.75 -2.30 -10.74
CA GLU A 127 -6.73 -2.96 -9.92
C GLU A 127 -6.97 -4.47 -9.83
N ARG A 128 -8.21 -4.90 -9.60
CA ARG A 128 -8.56 -6.33 -9.58
C ARG A 128 -8.33 -7.02 -10.93
N TYR A 129 -8.68 -6.38 -12.04
CA TYR A 129 -8.36 -6.91 -13.37
C TYR A 129 -6.86 -6.97 -13.64
N ALA A 130 -6.09 -5.97 -13.18
CA ALA A 130 -4.64 -5.96 -13.31
C ALA A 130 -4.01 -7.11 -12.49
N THR A 131 -4.45 -7.33 -11.26
CA THR A 131 -4.03 -8.46 -10.41
C THR A 131 -4.42 -9.82 -11.00
N ALA A 132 -5.64 -9.94 -11.54
CA ALA A 132 -6.06 -11.18 -12.20
C ALA A 132 -5.19 -11.49 -13.44
N ARG A 133 -4.86 -10.48 -14.24
CA ARG A 133 -3.96 -10.63 -15.39
C ARG A 133 -2.52 -10.92 -14.99
N ASP A 134 -2.03 -10.31 -13.92
CA ASP A 134 -0.72 -10.58 -13.33
C ASP A 134 -0.56 -12.07 -12.99
N HIS A 135 -1.47 -12.62 -12.19
CA HIS A 135 -1.47 -14.03 -11.83
C HIS A 135 -1.60 -14.96 -13.06
N ALA A 136 -2.51 -14.63 -13.98
CA ALA A 136 -2.70 -15.43 -15.19
C ALA A 136 -1.45 -15.44 -16.08
N ALA A 137 -0.81 -14.30 -16.27
CA ALA A 137 0.40 -14.17 -17.05
C ALA A 137 1.63 -14.77 -16.32
N THR A 138 1.67 -14.71 -14.98
CA THR A 138 2.66 -15.43 -14.17
C THR A 138 2.56 -16.93 -14.39
N ALA A 139 1.35 -17.49 -14.36
CA ALA A 139 1.11 -18.91 -14.66
C ALA A 139 1.62 -19.30 -16.06
N VAL A 140 1.33 -18.48 -17.07
CA VAL A 140 1.77 -18.69 -18.47
C VAL A 140 3.29 -18.59 -18.59
N GLY A 141 3.90 -17.55 -18.02
CA GLY A 141 5.34 -17.33 -18.10
C GLY A 141 6.15 -18.38 -17.33
N THR A 142 5.65 -18.82 -16.17
CA THR A 142 6.26 -19.94 -15.43
C THR A 142 6.17 -21.25 -16.20
N PHE A 143 5.04 -21.53 -16.85
CA PHE A 143 4.91 -22.69 -17.73
C PHE A 143 5.89 -22.61 -18.91
N ALA A 144 5.92 -21.49 -19.62
CA ALA A 144 6.82 -21.27 -20.75
C ALA A 144 8.29 -21.46 -20.34
N GLY A 145 8.72 -20.88 -19.22
CA GLY A 145 10.11 -21.01 -18.74
C GLY A 145 10.50 -22.40 -18.24
N ALA A 146 9.52 -23.25 -17.90
CA ALA A 146 9.76 -24.59 -17.40
C ALA A 146 9.59 -25.68 -18.48
N ALA A 147 8.89 -25.37 -19.56
CA ALA A 147 8.72 -26.26 -20.69
C ALA A 147 10.01 -26.38 -21.50
N VAL A 148 10.30 -27.56 -22.05
CA VAL A 148 11.56 -27.86 -22.76
C VAL A 148 11.79 -26.99 -23.99
N GLU A 149 10.71 -26.61 -24.67
CA GLU A 149 10.75 -25.77 -25.88
C GLU A 149 10.15 -24.38 -25.64
N GLY A 150 9.81 -24.03 -24.40
CA GLY A 150 9.16 -22.77 -24.10
C GLY A 150 10.17 -21.65 -23.81
N ASP A 151 9.82 -20.44 -24.24
CA ASP A 151 10.51 -19.22 -23.87
C ASP A 151 9.51 -18.24 -23.25
N PRO A 152 9.72 -17.78 -22.00
CA PRO A 152 8.94 -16.71 -21.40
C PRO A 152 8.87 -15.43 -22.25
N GLU A 153 9.88 -15.13 -23.08
CA GLU A 153 9.84 -13.96 -23.96
C GLU A 153 8.78 -14.08 -25.06
N ASP A 154 8.51 -15.29 -25.56
CA ASP A 154 7.50 -15.52 -26.61
C ASP A 154 6.07 -15.25 -26.13
N VAL A 155 5.84 -15.32 -24.82
CA VAL A 155 4.54 -15.06 -24.18
C VAL A 155 4.45 -13.68 -23.52
N THR A 156 5.52 -12.89 -23.61
CA THR A 156 5.60 -11.55 -23.00
C THR A 156 5.63 -10.48 -24.07
N VAL A 157 4.91 -9.38 -23.85
CA VAL A 157 5.05 -8.21 -24.72
C VAL A 157 6.40 -7.54 -24.45
N ASP A 158 7.07 -7.10 -25.52
CA ASP A 158 8.32 -6.35 -25.42
C ASP A 158 8.24 -5.21 -24.38
N ILE A 159 9.16 -5.23 -23.42
CA ILE A 159 9.22 -4.26 -22.33
C ILE A 159 9.43 -2.83 -22.84
N GLY A 160 10.16 -2.65 -23.96
CA GLY A 160 10.34 -1.35 -24.59
C GLY A 160 9.01 -0.77 -25.07
N THR A 161 8.15 -1.63 -25.61
CA THR A 161 6.80 -1.29 -26.03
C THR A 161 5.90 -0.91 -24.85
N VAL A 162 5.97 -1.65 -23.74
CA VAL A 162 5.21 -1.31 -22.53
C VAL A 162 5.71 0.02 -21.93
N ARG A 163 7.02 0.24 -21.83
CA ARG A 163 7.61 1.51 -21.39
C ARG A 163 7.13 2.68 -22.25
N ARG A 164 7.16 2.56 -23.58
CA ARG A 164 6.62 3.59 -24.49
C ARG A 164 5.15 3.86 -24.22
N ARG A 165 4.31 2.82 -24.14
CA ARG A 165 2.88 2.98 -23.86
C ARG A 165 2.62 3.70 -22.53
N VAL A 166 3.40 3.42 -21.51
CA VAL A 166 3.33 4.12 -20.22
C VAL A 166 3.71 5.60 -20.41
N SER A 167 4.84 5.90 -21.05
CA SER A 167 5.24 7.27 -21.37
C SER A 167 4.19 8.03 -22.17
N ASP A 168 3.69 7.46 -23.26
CA ASP A 168 2.64 8.07 -24.10
C ASP A 168 1.36 8.35 -23.31
N THR A 169 1.04 7.52 -22.31
CA THR A 169 -0.14 7.73 -21.46
C THR A 169 0.11 8.84 -20.45
N LEU A 170 1.29 8.86 -19.83
CA LEU A 170 1.68 9.92 -18.88
C LEU A 170 1.73 11.29 -19.54
N GLU A 171 2.15 11.41 -20.81
CA GLU A 171 2.15 12.68 -21.57
C GLU A 171 0.75 13.29 -21.75
N THR A 172 -0.30 12.50 -21.55
CA THR A 172 -1.69 12.93 -21.67
C THR A 172 -2.41 13.07 -20.33
N LEU A 173 -1.67 12.92 -19.22
CA LEU A 173 -2.17 13.04 -17.85
C LEU A 173 -1.47 14.21 -17.12
N PRO A 174 -2.19 14.96 -16.28
CA PRO A 174 -3.63 14.91 -16.13
C PRO A 174 -4.31 15.53 -17.37
N ALA A 175 -5.41 14.92 -17.82
CA ALA A 175 -6.29 15.56 -18.80
C ALA A 175 -7.10 16.67 -18.10
N PRO A 176 -7.79 17.55 -18.84
CA PRO A 176 -8.71 18.51 -18.22
C PRO A 176 -9.77 17.83 -17.33
N ALA A 177 -10.25 18.52 -16.30
CA ALA A 177 -11.23 18.05 -15.34
C ALA A 177 -12.32 19.10 -15.07
N THR A 178 -13.33 18.75 -14.26
CA THR A 178 -14.33 19.72 -13.79
C THR A 178 -13.70 20.83 -12.94
N ASP A 179 -12.74 20.47 -12.10
CA ASP A 179 -11.97 21.37 -11.24
C ASP A 179 -10.65 20.67 -10.82
N PRO A 180 -9.66 21.40 -10.29
CA PRO A 180 -8.39 20.82 -9.87
C PRO A 180 -8.50 19.71 -8.83
N LEU A 181 -9.39 19.80 -7.83
CA LEU A 181 -9.51 18.79 -6.78
C LEU A 181 -10.07 17.48 -7.33
N ALA A 182 -11.10 17.57 -8.17
CA ALA A 182 -11.64 16.41 -8.88
C ALA A 182 -10.58 15.80 -9.82
N GLY A 183 -9.81 16.64 -10.50
CA GLY A 183 -8.65 16.22 -11.30
C GLY A 183 -7.62 15.44 -10.47
N ALA A 184 -7.27 15.95 -9.29
CA ALA A 184 -6.34 15.29 -8.37
C ALA A 184 -6.85 13.91 -7.93
N ALA A 185 -8.10 13.85 -7.46
CA ALA A 185 -8.70 12.62 -6.92
C ALA A 185 -8.86 11.53 -7.98
N VAL A 186 -9.14 11.90 -9.23
CA VAL A 186 -9.31 10.95 -10.35
C VAL A 186 -7.98 10.55 -10.97
N TYR A 187 -7.14 11.51 -11.35
CA TYR A 187 -5.91 11.24 -12.09
C TYR A 187 -4.75 10.82 -11.19
N GLY A 188 -4.74 11.22 -9.90
CA GLY A 188 -3.68 10.86 -8.96
C GLY A 188 -3.48 9.35 -8.82
N PRO A 189 -4.52 8.53 -8.57
CA PRO A 189 -4.39 7.07 -8.57
C PRO A 189 -3.91 6.49 -9.91
N ILE A 190 -4.36 7.04 -11.03
CA ILE A 190 -4.02 6.54 -12.38
C ILE A 190 -2.55 6.82 -12.70
N GLU A 191 -2.10 8.07 -12.49
CA GLU A 191 -0.70 8.46 -12.61
C GLU A 191 0.19 7.63 -11.66
N ARG A 192 -0.28 7.33 -10.44
CA ARG A 192 0.46 6.53 -9.47
C ARG A 192 0.74 5.11 -9.97
N TRP A 193 -0.21 4.45 -10.64
CA TRP A 193 0.04 3.14 -11.24
C TRP A 193 1.25 3.18 -12.18
N TYR A 194 1.40 4.23 -12.96
CA TYR A 194 2.50 4.41 -13.91
C TYR A 194 3.81 4.81 -13.24
N ASP A 195 3.75 5.68 -12.23
CA ASP A 195 4.91 6.05 -11.41
C ASP A 195 5.53 4.81 -10.73
N GLU A 196 4.71 3.98 -10.09
CA GLU A 196 5.16 2.73 -9.47
C GLU A 196 5.69 1.74 -10.51
N SER A 197 4.99 1.61 -11.65
CA SER A 197 5.44 0.76 -12.75
C SER A 197 6.84 1.17 -13.25
N ARG A 198 7.10 2.47 -13.42
CA ARG A 198 8.41 2.98 -13.88
C ARG A 198 9.50 2.82 -12.84
N ARG A 199 9.19 3.00 -11.55
CA ARG A 199 10.18 3.00 -10.44
C ARG A 199 10.50 1.61 -9.88
N ARG A 200 9.57 0.65 -10.00
CA ARG A 200 9.71 -0.66 -9.34
C ARG A 200 9.71 -1.81 -10.34
N THR A 201 8.78 -1.82 -11.28
CA THR A 201 8.56 -2.96 -12.17
C THR A 201 9.43 -2.90 -13.43
N LEU A 202 9.53 -1.72 -14.05
CA LEU A 202 10.20 -1.54 -15.33
C LEU A 202 11.65 -1.06 -15.19
N VAL A 203 12.31 -1.25 -14.03
CA VAL A 203 13.67 -0.77 -13.76
C VAL A 203 14.75 -1.82 -14.07
N GLY A 204 15.82 -1.38 -14.73
CA GLY A 204 17.03 -2.18 -14.94
C GLY A 204 17.01 -3.06 -16.18
N GLY A 205 18.19 -3.56 -16.57
CA GLY A 205 18.38 -4.42 -17.75
C GLY A 205 17.78 -5.83 -17.60
N ASN A 206 17.43 -6.24 -16.38
CA ASN A 206 16.86 -7.56 -16.06
C ASN A 206 15.36 -7.50 -15.73
N ALA A 207 14.67 -6.40 -16.07
CA ALA A 207 13.23 -6.29 -15.88
C ALA A 207 12.43 -7.24 -16.81
N GLY A 208 13.03 -7.63 -17.94
CA GLY A 208 12.49 -8.66 -18.81
C GLY A 208 12.76 -10.09 -18.29
N PRO A 209 11.97 -11.08 -18.72
CA PRO A 209 12.06 -12.44 -18.19
C PRO A 209 13.40 -13.13 -18.51
N ALA A 210 14.08 -12.81 -19.62
CA ALA A 210 15.40 -13.37 -19.94
C ALA A 210 16.51 -13.01 -18.93
N GLY A 211 16.31 -11.96 -18.12
CA GLY A 211 17.23 -11.59 -17.04
C GLY A 211 17.05 -12.41 -15.75
N ARG A 212 16.11 -13.38 -15.72
CA ARG A 212 15.72 -14.10 -14.50
C ARG A 212 16.29 -15.51 -14.45
N ALA A 213 16.75 -15.89 -13.26
CA ALA A 213 17.51 -17.12 -13.05
C ALA A 213 16.69 -18.42 -13.00
N ASN A 214 15.35 -18.35 -12.88
CA ASN A 214 14.49 -19.53 -12.80
C ASN A 214 13.09 -19.27 -13.40
N PRO A 215 12.33 -20.33 -13.73
CA PRO A 215 11.01 -20.21 -14.38
C PRO A 215 9.98 -19.46 -13.54
N ILE A 216 10.02 -19.56 -12.21
CA ILE A 216 9.09 -18.85 -11.32
C ILE A 216 9.30 -17.34 -11.45
N ARG A 217 10.54 -16.87 -11.31
CA ARG A 217 10.91 -15.44 -11.44
C ARG A 217 10.71 -14.90 -12.85
N ALA A 218 10.93 -15.74 -13.86
CA ALA A 218 10.63 -15.38 -15.24
C ALA A 218 9.12 -15.16 -15.40
N GLY A 219 8.30 -16.09 -14.88
CA GLY A 219 6.84 -15.94 -14.81
C GLY A 219 6.39 -14.69 -14.09
N GLU A 220 6.91 -14.42 -12.89
CA GLU A 220 6.61 -13.19 -12.13
C GLU A 220 6.91 -11.93 -12.95
N SER A 221 7.97 -11.94 -13.77
CA SER A 221 8.27 -10.82 -14.66
C SER A 221 7.29 -10.69 -15.83
N VAL A 222 6.77 -11.81 -16.35
CA VAL A 222 5.69 -11.81 -17.36
C VAL A 222 4.40 -11.24 -16.75
N GLY A 223 4.05 -11.67 -15.53
CA GLY A 223 2.93 -11.16 -14.77
C GLY A 223 3.01 -9.66 -14.52
N ASP A 224 4.14 -9.21 -13.99
CA ASP A 224 4.46 -7.81 -13.78
C ASP A 224 4.24 -6.96 -15.05
N ILE A 225 4.76 -7.41 -16.20
CA ILE A 225 4.62 -6.70 -17.47
C ILE A 225 3.15 -6.67 -17.95
N GLU A 226 2.41 -7.75 -17.78
CA GLU A 226 0.99 -7.82 -18.13
C GLU A 226 0.14 -6.94 -17.20
N ARG A 227 0.46 -6.86 -15.90
CA ARG A 227 -0.18 -5.97 -14.93
C ARG A 227 -0.07 -4.51 -15.37
N VAL A 228 1.14 -4.08 -15.76
CA VAL A 228 1.37 -2.73 -16.27
C VAL A 228 0.56 -2.46 -17.55
N GLN A 229 0.48 -3.42 -18.46
CA GLN A 229 -0.37 -3.26 -19.66
C GLN A 229 -1.84 -3.10 -19.32
N SER A 230 -2.34 -3.86 -18.34
CA SER A 230 -3.70 -3.70 -17.85
C SER A 230 -3.95 -2.30 -17.29
N TYR A 231 -3.00 -1.74 -16.53
CA TYR A 231 -3.10 -0.36 -16.06
C TYR A 231 -3.06 0.66 -17.20
N VAL A 232 -2.28 0.44 -18.26
CA VAL A 232 -2.30 1.32 -19.44
C VAL A 232 -3.67 1.30 -20.10
N GLU A 233 -4.25 0.12 -20.34
CA GLU A 233 -5.55 -0.04 -20.98
C GLU A 233 -6.67 0.58 -20.12
N ALA A 234 -6.71 0.26 -18.83
CA ALA A 234 -7.72 0.75 -17.90
C ALA A 234 -7.58 2.26 -17.65
N GLY A 235 -6.37 2.77 -17.42
CA GLY A 235 -6.16 4.20 -17.14
C GLY A 235 -6.50 5.09 -18.33
N ARG A 236 -6.19 4.66 -19.57
CA ARG A 236 -6.63 5.37 -20.80
C ARG A 236 -8.16 5.41 -20.89
N TYR A 237 -8.80 4.26 -20.68
CA TYR A 237 -10.25 4.16 -20.72
C TYR A 237 -10.91 5.07 -19.66
N LEU A 238 -10.47 4.99 -18.40
CA LEU A 238 -11.03 5.79 -17.31
C LEU A 238 -10.80 7.28 -17.51
N ARG A 239 -9.61 7.67 -17.98
CA ARG A 239 -9.29 9.07 -18.34
C ARG A 239 -10.24 9.58 -19.41
N ASP A 240 -10.37 8.88 -20.53
CA ASP A 240 -11.20 9.32 -21.65
C ASP A 240 -12.68 9.35 -21.25
N ARG A 241 -13.16 8.32 -20.55
CA ARG A 241 -14.55 8.24 -20.11
C ARG A 241 -14.89 9.35 -19.12
N TYR A 242 -13.99 9.67 -18.21
CA TYR A 242 -14.14 10.79 -17.28
C TYR A 242 -14.15 12.12 -18.02
N ARG A 243 -13.15 12.41 -18.86
CA ARG A 243 -13.11 13.64 -19.67
C ARG A 243 -14.39 13.86 -20.48
N ASP A 244 -14.93 12.79 -21.04
CA ASP A 244 -16.12 12.86 -21.90
C ASP A 244 -17.45 12.89 -21.10
N SER A 245 -17.40 12.81 -19.75
CA SER A 245 -18.61 12.79 -18.91
C SER A 245 -19.14 14.16 -18.48
N PHE A 246 -18.37 15.23 -18.69
CA PHE A 246 -18.74 16.59 -18.32
C PHE A 246 -18.52 17.60 -19.45
N THR A 247 -19.17 18.75 -19.33
CA THR A 247 -19.05 19.88 -20.27
C THR A 247 -18.33 21.04 -19.60
N GLY A 248 -17.45 21.72 -20.33
CA GLY A 248 -16.64 22.83 -19.79
C GLY A 248 -15.40 22.36 -19.04
N PRO A 249 -14.52 21.54 -19.66
CA PRO A 249 -13.29 21.10 -19.03
C PRO A 249 -12.34 22.25 -18.73
N GLU A 250 -11.72 22.22 -17.54
CA GLU A 250 -10.67 23.16 -17.14
C GLU A 250 -9.29 22.49 -17.15
N PRO A 251 -8.23 23.22 -17.56
CA PRO A 251 -6.86 22.73 -17.45
C PRO A 251 -6.43 22.70 -15.98
N VAL A 252 -6.10 21.52 -15.47
CA VAL A 252 -5.78 21.32 -14.04
C VAL A 252 -4.29 21.15 -13.74
N THR A 253 -3.46 20.88 -14.74
CA THR A 253 -2.02 20.55 -14.54
C THR A 253 -1.27 21.58 -13.70
N GLU A 254 -1.40 22.86 -14.04
CA GLU A 254 -0.65 23.93 -13.37
C GLU A 254 -1.20 24.27 -11.97
N PRO A 255 -2.53 24.38 -11.75
CA PRO A 255 -3.10 24.46 -10.40
C PRO A 255 -2.64 23.33 -9.49
N LEU A 256 -2.62 22.09 -9.99
CA LEU A 256 -2.20 20.91 -9.22
C LEU A 256 -0.72 21.00 -8.82
N ARG A 257 0.17 21.35 -9.76
CA ARG A 257 1.60 21.52 -9.49
C ARG A 257 1.83 22.58 -8.40
N ARG A 258 1.22 23.75 -8.55
CA ARG A 258 1.35 24.85 -7.59
C ARG A 258 0.92 24.45 -6.18
N GLU A 259 -0.22 23.78 -6.04
CA GLU A 259 -0.68 23.34 -4.73
C GLU A 259 0.18 22.21 -4.15
N ALA A 260 0.67 21.30 -4.99
CA ALA A 260 1.60 20.26 -4.57
C ALA A 260 2.90 20.87 -4.02
N GLU A 261 3.50 21.81 -4.73
CA GLU A 261 4.73 22.53 -4.31
C GLU A 261 4.53 23.29 -3.01
N ARG A 262 3.42 24.01 -2.90
CA ARG A 262 3.09 24.78 -1.68
C ARG A 262 2.95 23.87 -0.47
N LEU A 263 2.16 22.79 -0.60
CA LEU A 263 1.98 21.82 0.47
C LEU A 263 3.27 21.04 0.76
N GLY A 264 4.08 20.78 -0.26
CA GLY A 264 5.40 20.18 -0.14
C GLY A 264 6.37 21.06 0.65
N GLY A 265 6.25 22.38 0.54
CA GLY A 265 6.92 23.34 1.42
C GLY A 265 6.57 23.14 2.89
N GLU A 266 5.27 23.01 3.22
CA GLU A 266 4.84 22.74 4.60
C GLU A 266 5.35 21.39 5.13
N VAL A 267 5.27 20.33 4.30
CA VAL A 267 5.78 19.01 4.66
C VAL A 267 7.29 19.09 4.89
N ARG A 268 8.03 19.72 3.98
CA ARG A 268 9.49 19.92 4.08
C ARG A 268 9.87 20.67 5.35
N ASP A 269 9.13 21.72 5.70
CA ASP A 269 9.39 22.50 6.92
C ASP A 269 9.14 21.66 8.17
N ARG A 270 8.07 20.85 8.20
CA ARG A 270 7.84 19.91 9.31
C ARG A 270 8.93 18.85 9.41
N LEU A 271 9.33 18.25 8.28
CA LEU A 271 10.43 17.28 8.25
C LEU A 271 11.74 17.89 8.75
N ARG A 272 12.08 19.12 8.34
CA ARG A 272 13.27 19.83 8.84
C ARG A 272 13.21 20.08 10.34
N GLN A 273 12.04 20.41 10.89
CA GLN A 273 11.87 20.57 12.33
C GLN A 273 12.13 19.25 13.07
N LEU A 274 11.60 18.14 12.56
CA LEU A 274 11.78 16.81 13.15
C LEU A 274 13.23 16.31 13.09
N HIS A 275 13.98 16.65 12.04
CA HIS A 275 15.36 16.20 11.83
C HIS A 275 16.42 17.20 12.35
N GLY A 276 16.04 18.42 12.72
CA GLY A 276 16.97 19.45 13.16
C GLY A 276 18.05 19.76 12.11
N GLU A 277 19.32 19.65 12.50
CA GLU A 277 20.47 19.92 11.62
C GLU A 277 20.75 18.79 10.60
N GLU A 278 20.15 17.61 10.75
CA GLU A 278 20.37 16.44 9.88
C GLU A 278 19.57 16.50 8.56
N THR A 279 19.95 17.43 7.68
CA THR A 279 19.20 17.68 6.43
C THR A 279 19.40 16.63 5.33
N ASP A 280 20.40 15.76 5.43
CA ASP A 280 20.70 14.76 4.39
C ASP A 280 19.75 13.55 4.39
N ARG A 281 18.88 13.44 5.40
CA ARG A 281 17.99 12.27 5.59
C ARG A 281 16.57 12.65 5.99
N ILE A 282 16.08 13.82 5.57
CA ILE A 282 14.76 14.35 5.94
C ILE A 282 13.56 13.45 5.60
N ARG A 283 13.76 12.45 4.71
CA ARG A 283 12.75 11.44 4.37
C ARG A 283 12.86 10.13 5.17
N SER A 284 13.82 10.02 6.07
CA SER A 284 14.00 8.82 6.92
C SER A 284 13.21 8.98 8.22
N ASN A 285 12.82 7.89 8.87
CA ASN A 285 12.15 7.98 10.16
C ASN A 285 13.08 8.65 11.21
N PRO A 286 12.72 9.80 11.81
CA PRO A 286 13.53 10.48 12.82
C PRO A 286 13.45 9.80 14.21
N GLY A 287 12.56 8.82 14.37
CA GLY A 287 12.29 8.14 15.64
C GLY A 287 11.27 8.89 16.50
N ASP A 288 10.67 8.16 17.45
CA ASP A 288 9.59 8.67 18.32
C ASP A 288 10.03 9.90 19.16
N GLU A 289 11.32 9.99 19.46
CA GLU A 289 11.93 11.06 20.27
C GLU A 289 11.93 12.42 19.55
N ALA A 290 11.77 12.44 18.23
CA ALA A 290 11.59 13.69 17.48
C ALA A 290 10.17 14.26 17.59
N PHE A 291 9.21 13.46 18.06
CA PHE A 291 7.81 13.84 18.22
C PHE A 291 7.40 14.07 19.67
N LEU A 292 8.20 13.58 20.63
CA LEU A 292 7.86 13.59 22.05
C LEU A 292 8.90 14.39 22.84
N ASP A 293 8.47 15.46 23.50
CA ASP A 293 9.30 16.22 24.43
C ASP A 293 9.53 15.41 25.72
N GLU A 294 8.44 14.83 26.25
CA GLU A 294 8.45 13.97 27.43
C GLU A 294 7.61 12.70 27.20
N ARG A 295 7.97 11.62 27.91
CA ARG A 295 7.24 10.36 27.87
C ARG A 295 6.68 10.03 29.26
N PRO A 296 5.47 10.47 29.60
CA PRO A 296 4.85 10.19 30.90
C PRO A 296 4.29 8.76 31.02
N VAL A 297 4.16 8.04 29.90
CA VAL A 297 3.69 6.64 29.85
C VAL A 297 4.85 5.64 29.76
N ALA A 298 4.56 4.37 30.04
CA ALA A 298 5.54 3.30 29.92
C ALA A 298 6.01 3.11 28.46
N ARG A 299 7.29 2.75 28.26
CA ARG A 299 7.89 2.60 26.92
C ARG A 299 7.23 1.49 26.08
N ASP A 300 6.63 0.53 26.74
CA ASP A 300 5.92 -0.61 26.17
C ASP A 300 4.40 -0.43 26.20
N ALA A 301 3.90 0.78 26.52
CA ALA A 301 2.49 1.10 26.40
C ALA A 301 2.03 1.06 24.93
N PRO A 302 0.77 0.65 24.65
CA PRO A 302 0.24 0.57 23.30
C PRO A 302 0.36 1.86 22.49
N SER A 303 0.19 3.03 23.12
CA SER A 303 0.32 4.33 22.44
C SER A 303 1.71 4.60 21.88
N VAL A 304 2.77 4.19 22.59
CA VAL A 304 4.17 4.32 22.10
C VAL A 304 4.42 3.37 20.93
N SER A 305 3.94 2.12 21.04
CA SER A 305 4.01 1.14 19.95
C SER A 305 3.24 1.61 18.72
N LEU A 306 2.08 2.24 18.93
CA LEU A 306 1.30 2.84 17.85
C LEU A 306 2.10 3.94 17.16
N LEU A 307 2.63 4.92 17.92
CA LEU A 307 3.43 6.01 17.36
C LEU A 307 4.58 5.45 16.51
N SER A 308 5.35 4.50 17.05
CA SER A 308 6.47 3.89 16.33
C SER A 308 6.02 3.21 15.02
N THR A 309 4.89 2.51 15.06
CA THR A 309 4.30 1.82 13.89
C THR A 309 3.82 2.82 12.83
N VAL A 310 3.12 3.88 13.22
CA VAL A 310 2.62 4.88 12.26
C VAL A 310 3.75 5.72 11.69
N LEU A 311 4.82 6.00 12.46
CA LEU A 311 6.02 6.65 11.95
C LEU A 311 6.74 5.74 10.94
N TYR A 312 6.92 4.46 11.26
CA TYR A 312 7.49 3.50 10.31
C TYR A 312 6.70 3.48 9.00
N ARG A 313 5.38 3.27 9.05
CA ARG A 313 4.51 3.25 7.86
C ARG A 313 4.53 4.58 7.08
N THR A 314 4.51 5.71 7.79
CA THR A 314 4.51 7.04 7.17
C THR A 314 5.82 7.32 6.44
N PHE A 315 6.96 7.05 7.06
CA PHE A 315 8.28 7.34 6.49
C PHE A 315 8.72 6.31 5.44
N GLU A 316 8.29 5.06 5.52
CA GLU A 316 8.48 4.08 4.43
C GLU A 316 7.77 4.54 3.14
N ASP A 317 6.55 5.05 3.24
CA ASP A 317 5.84 5.62 2.10
C ASP A 317 6.51 6.92 1.61
N LEU A 318 6.79 7.85 2.52
CA LEU A 318 7.36 9.17 2.22
C LEU A 318 8.72 9.06 1.52
N ARG A 319 9.52 8.03 1.84
CA ARG A 319 10.81 7.75 1.21
C ARG A 319 10.72 7.59 -0.31
N PHE A 320 9.62 7.04 -0.83
CA PHE A 320 9.47 6.72 -2.26
C PHE A 320 8.41 7.56 -2.96
N ASP A 321 7.69 8.39 -2.22
CA ASP A 321 6.61 9.18 -2.75
C ASP A 321 7.11 10.36 -3.61
N PRO A 322 6.47 10.61 -4.76
CA PRO A 322 6.81 11.72 -5.65
C PRO A 322 6.28 13.05 -5.09
N ILE A 323 6.78 13.50 -3.95
CA ILE A 323 6.36 14.75 -3.29
C ILE A 323 7.47 15.82 -3.38
N PRO A 324 7.11 17.11 -3.57
CA PRO A 324 8.07 18.21 -3.77
C PRO A 324 8.67 18.70 -2.45
N VAL A 325 9.35 17.80 -1.73
CA VAL A 325 10.06 18.10 -0.46
C VAL A 325 11.56 18.27 -0.64
N ASP A 326 12.14 17.65 -1.67
CA ASP A 326 13.52 17.90 -2.08
C ASP A 326 13.54 19.04 -3.12
N ASP A 327 14.70 19.41 -3.64
CA ASP A 327 14.80 20.27 -4.84
C ASP A 327 14.33 19.54 -6.13
N ASP A 328 13.51 18.50 -5.96
CA ASP A 328 12.93 17.66 -6.99
C ASP A 328 11.51 18.15 -7.30
N GLU A 329 11.22 18.35 -8.58
CA GLU A 329 9.91 18.73 -9.08
C GLU A 329 9.26 17.47 -9.68
N PRO A 330 8.23 16.88 -9.04
CA PRO A 330 7.63 15.66 -9.54
C PRO A 330 6.98 15.84 -10.92
N ASP A 331 7.26 14.91 -11.84
CA ASP A 331 6.73 14.92 -13.21
C ASP A 331 5.19 14.81 -13.32
N HIS A 332 4.52 14.32 -12.26
CA HIS A 332 3.13 13.86 -12.30
C HIS A 332 2.28 14.60 -11.25
N PRO A 333 1.65 15.72 -11.61
CA PRO A 333 1.14 16.69 -10.64
C PRO A 333 -0.10 16.21 -9.86
N ALA A 334 -0.95 15.34 -10.43
CA ALA A 334 -2.09 14.80 -9.67
C ALA A 334 -1.63 13.81 -8.61
N THR A 335 -0.65 12.95 -8.93
CA THR A 335 0.01 12.07 -7.95
C THR A 335 0.77 12.89 -6.91
N ALA A 336 1.52 13.90 -7.36
CA ALA A 336 2.28 14.76 -6.46
C ALA A 336 1.38 15.43 -5.43
N LEU A 337 0.26 16.04 -5.85
CA LEU A 337 -0.68 16.66 -4.92
C LEU A 337 -1.29 15.63 -3.96
N THR A 338 -1.86 14.54 -4.46
CA THR A 338 -2.53 13.54 -3.61
C THR A 338 -1.57 12.90 -2.61
N ARG A 339 -0.34 12.53 -3.02
CA ARG A 339 0.67 12.00 -2.10
C ARG A 339 1.16 13.04 -1.09
N THR A 340 1.29 14.30 -1.49
CA THR A 340 1.67 15.39 -0.57
C THR A 340 0.56 15.63 0.46
N VAL A 341 -0.71 15.55 0.07
CA VAL A 341 -1.86 15.61 0.98
C VAL A 341 -1.81 14.48 1.99
N LEU A 342 -1.63 13.24 1.54
CA LEU A 342 -1.52 12.09 2.45
C LEU A 342 -0.34 12.22 3.42
N ALA A 343 0.83 12.65 2.93
CA ALA A 343 1.99 12.89 3.77
C ALA A 343 1.70 13.96 4.83
N ARG A 344 1.07 15.08 4.45
CA ARG A 344 0.69 16.14 5.39
C ARG A 344 -0.28 15.65 6.44
N VAL A 345 -1.35 14.94 6.05
CA VAL A 345 -2.36 14.40 6.97
C VAL A 345 -1.73 13.41 7.94
N ARG A 346 -0.88 12.49 7.46
CA ARG A 346 -0.20 11.53 8.34
C ARG A 346 0.77 12.18 9.33
N LEU A 347 1.50 13.21 8.90
CA LEU A 347 2.38 13.95 9.82
C LEU A 347 1.57 14.68 10.90
N ARG A 348 0.45 15.32 10.54
CA ARG A 348 -0.46 15.93 11.53
C ARG A 348 -1.06 14.91 12.48
N ALA A 349 -1.46 13.75 11.97
CA ALA A 349 -2.00 12.68 12.79
C ALA A 349 -0.94 12.08 13.73
N ALA A 350 0.32 11.97 13.28
CA ALA A 350 1.43 11.57 14.13
C ALA A 350 1.67 12.61 15.25
N ASP A 351 1.62 13.91 14.92
CA ASP A 351 1.70 14.99 15.91
C ASP A 351 0.55 14.89 16.93
N ALA A 352 -0.68 14.61 16.48
CA ALA A 352 -1.84 14.44 17.36
C ALA A 352 -1.73 13.19 18.27
N VAL A 353 -1.21 12.06 17.75
CA VAL A 353 -0.90 10.87 18.55
C VAL A 353 0.17 11.20 19.60
N ALA A 354 1.22 11.93 19.21
CA ALA A 354 2.29 12.33 20.11
C ALA A 354 1.76 13.23 21.24
N SER A 355 0.94 14.24 20.94
CA SER A 355 0.31 15.08 21.98
C SER A 355 -0.54 14.27 22.95
N ARG A 356 -1.28 13.26 22.48
CA ARG A 356 -2.07 12.37 23.36
C ARG A 356 -1.18 11.53 24.28
N ILE A 357 -0.01 11.10 23.81
CA ILE A 357 0.99 10.40 24.63
C ILE A 357 1.57 11.34 25.69
N GLU A 358 1.86 12.60 25.34
CA GLU A 358 2.33 13.64 26.26
C GLU A 358 1.28 14.00 27.32
N ASP A 359 0.00 13.89 26.99
CA ASP A 359 -1.12 14.02 27.94
C ASP A 359 -1.30 12.78 28.83
N GLY A 360 -0.47 11.74 28.66
CA GLY A 360 -0.48 10.53 29.48
C GLY A 360 -1.38 9.42 28.96
N GLU A 361 -1.87 9.50 27.73
CA GLU A 361 -2.74 8.47 27.17
C GLU A 361 -1.94 7.21 26.77
N THR A 362 -2.30 6.07 27.36
CA THR A 362 -1.67 4.77 27.06
C THR A 362 -2.26 4.09 25.82
N MET A 363 -3.39 4.59 25.32
CA MET A 363 -4.21 3.98 24.26
C MET A 363 -4.49 2.48 24.51
N PHE A 364 -4.70 2.12 25.78
CA PHE A 364 -5.23 0.82 26.16
C PHE A 364 -6.73 0.95 26.46
N PRO A 365 -7.58 0.01 26.01
CA PRO A 365 -9.01 0.10 26.25
C PRO A 365 -9.32 0.06 27.75
N ALA A 366 -10.19 0.95 28.20
CA ALA A 366 -10.61 0.99 29.61
C ALA A 366 -11.43 -0.26 30.00
N ASP A 367 -12.20 -0.77 29.04
CA ASP A 367 -13.01 -1.98 29.16
C ASP A 367 -13.33 -2.55 27.77
N ALA A 368 -14.08 -3.65 27.72
CA ALA A 368 -14.49 -4.28 26.48
C ALA A 368 -15.38 -3.39 25.59
N ALA A 369 -16.22 -2.52 26.19
CA ALA A 369 -17.08 -1.62 25.44
C ALA A 369 -16.30 -0.51 24.74
N ALA A 370 -15.16 -0.09 25.31
CA ALA A 370 -14.27 0.88 24.70
C ALA A 370 -13.72 0.43 23.33
N VAL A 371 -13.58 -0.88 23.10
CA VAL A 371 -13.16 -1.43 21.80
C VAL A 371 -14.20 -1.16 20.71
N GLY A 372 -15.47 -1.46 20.99
CA GLY A 372 -16.57 -1.16 20.08
C GLY A 372 -16.72 0.34 19.84
N ALA A 373 -16.66 1.15 20.90
CA ALA A 373 -16.74 2.60 20.80
C ALA A 373 -15.61 3.22 19.95
N ALA A 374 -14.37 2.71 20.07
CA ALA A 374 -13.26 3.15 19.25
C ALA A 374 -13.45 2.79 17.77
N ARG A 375 -13.97 1.57 17.49
CA ARG A 375 -14.30 1.16 16.13
C ARG A 375 -15.38 2.04 15.52
N ASP A 376 -16.45 2.33 16.26
CA ASP A 376 -17.56 3.17 15.79
C ASP A 376 -17.09 4.62 15.51
N ALA A 377 -16.27 5.20 16.39
CA ALA A 377 -15.69 6.52 16.18
C ALA A 377 -14.76 6.57 14.95
N ALA A 378 -13.95 5.51 14.74
CA ALA A 378 -13.13 5.38 13.54
C ALA A 378 -13.99 5.30 12.27
N ILE A 379 -15.09 4.53 12.31
CA ILE A 379 -16.04 4.41 11.19
C ILE A 379 -16.68 5.76 10.90
N GLU A 380 -17.16 6.48 11.92
CA GLU A 380 -17.78 7.79 11.76
C GLU A 380 -16.82 8.78 11.08
N SER A 381 -15.56 8.85 11.54
CA SER A 381 -14.55 9.72 10.94
C SER A 381 -14.23 9.35 9.49
N ALA A 382 -14.03 8.07 9.17
CA ALA A 382 -13.74 7.63 7.81
C ALA A 382 -14.97 7.77 6.87
N ALA A 383 -16.17 7.52 7.39
CA ALA A 383 -17.44 7.67 6.66
C ALA A 383 -17.70 9.13 6.30
N SER A 384 -17.39 10.06 7.21
CA SER A 384 -17.49 11.50 6.96
C SER A 384 -16.68 11.93 5.74
N LEU A 385 -15.43 11.44 5.63
CA LEU A 385 -14.59 11.68 4.45
C LEU A 385 -15.18 11.04 3.17
N ALA A 386 -15.70 9.82 3.27
CA ALA A 386 -16.30 9.13 2.13
C ALA A 386 -17.56 9.83 1.59
N ALA A 387 -18.33 10.46 2.48
CA ALA A 387 -19.55 11.21 2.16
C ALA A 387 -19.30 12.70 1.82
N SER A 388 -18.06 13.19 1.99
CA SER A 388 -17.71 14.59 1.77
C SER A 388 -17.90 15.02 0.31
N GLY A 389 -18.30 16.29 0.13
CA GLY A 389 -18.33 16.94 -1.17
C GLY A 389 -16.93 17.20 -1.75
N ASN A 390 -15.89 17.23 -0.89
CA ASN A 390 -14.51 17.45 -1.31
C ASN A 390 -13.93 16.18 -1.97
N PRO A 391 -13.48 16.24 -3.24
CA PRO A 391 -12.89 15.08 -3.92
C PRO A 391 -11.65 14.50 -3.22
N LEU A 392 -10.86 15.34 -2.53
CA LEU A 392 -9.67 14.88 -1.82
C LEU A 392 -9.99 14.12 -0.53
N ASP A 393 -11.07 14.48 0.18
CA ASP A 393 -11.57 13.70 1.33
C ASP A 393 -11.98 12.31 0.89
N ARG A 394 -12.77 12.23 -0.19
CA ARG A 394 -13.17 10.93 -0.76
C ARG A 394 -11.95 10.12 -1.16
N TRP A 395 -10.94 10.75 -1.77
CA TRP A 395 -9.69 10.07 -2.09
C TRP A 395 -8.98 9.55 -0.82
N LEU A 396 -8.87 10.36 0.24
CA LEU A 396 -8.27 9.93 1.52
C LEU A 396 -9.06 8.79 2.17
N ALA A 397 -10.39 8.80 2.09
CA ALA A 397 -11.22 7.69 2.57
C ALA A 397 -10.88 6.36 1.86
N THR A 398 -10.53 6.38 0.56
CA THR A 398 -10.04 5.16 -0.12
C THR A 398 -8.72 4.62 0.44
N ARG A 399 -7.96 5.46 1.15
CA ARG A 399 -6.69 5.08 1.81
C ARG A 399 -6.90 4.60 3.24
N PHE A 400 -7.92 5.09 3.94
CA PHE A 400 -8.15 4.80 5.35
C PHE A 400 -9.17 3.69 5.61
N LEU A 401 -10.23 3.55 4.80
CA LEU A 401 -11.20 2.46 4.93
C LEU A 401 -10.59 1.04 4.85
N PRO A 402 -9.53 0.76 4.04
CA PRO A 402 -8.89 -0.54 4.05
C PRO A 402 -8.17 -0.88 5.38
N LEU A 403 -7.90 0.11 6.23
CA LEU A 403 -7.16 -0.11 7.48
C LEU A 403 -7.99 -0.87 8.53
N PHE A 404 -9.31 -1.02 8.32
CA PHE A 404 -10.18 -1.81 9.21
C PHE A 404 -10.02 -3.32 9.02
N ASP A 405 -9.53 -3.79 7.86
CA ASP A 405 -9.50 -5.22 7.53
C ASP A 405 -8.67 -6.03 8.54
N GLU A 406 -7.49 -5.53 8.91
CA GLU A 406 -6.58 -6.18 9.87
C GLU A 406 -7.12 -6.21 11.31
N PRO A 407 -7.55 -5.08 11.92
CA PRO A 407 -8.11 -5.10 13.27
C PRO A 407 -9.45 -5.85 13.37
N ASP A 408 -10.35 -5.75 12.38
CA ASP A 408 -11.60 -6.51 12.37
C ASP A 408 -11.32 -8.03 12.28
N ALA A 409 -10.37 -8.45 11.43
CA ALA A 409 -9.97 -9.85 11.35
C ALA A 409 -9.29 -10.35 12.63
N ALA A 410 -8.48 -9.51 13.29
CA ALA A 410 -7.81 -9.86 14.53
C ALA A 410 -8.82 -10.09 15.69
N LEU A 411 -9.89 -9.30 15.75
CA LEU A 411 -10.97 -9.47 16.73
C LEU A 411 -11.90 -10.64 16.41
N GLY A 412 -12.11 -10.93 15.13
CA GLY A 412 -12.90 -12.09 14.67
C GLY A 412 -12.20 -13.45 14.83
N ALA A 413 -10.93 -13.49 15.23
CA ALA A 413 -10.19 -14.72 15.45
C ALA A 413 -10.80 -15.56 16.59
N SER A 414 -10.67 -16.89 16.53
CA SER A 414 -11.31 -17.82 17.48
C SER A 414 -10.87 -17.60 18.94
N GLU A 415 -9.60 -17.20 19.14
CA GLU A 415 -8.98 -16.94 20.43
C GLU A 415 -8.19 -15.61 20.36
N PRO A 416 -8.85 -14.47 20.58
CA PRO A 416 -8.17 -13.18 20.63
C PRO A 416 -7.41 -13.07 21.96
N SER A 417 -6.16 -12.64 21.90
CA SER A 417 -5.37 -12.32 23.09
C SER A 417 -5.58 -10.86 23.48
N GLY A 418 -5.35 -10.52 24.76
CA GLY A 418 -5.39 -9.12 25.21
C GLY A 418 -4.47 -8.21 24.40
N ARG A 419 -3.36 -8.76 23.89
CA ARG A 419 -2.47 -8.10 22.93
C ARG A 419 -3.17 -7.74 21.63
N ARG A 420 -3.79 -8.71 20.95
CA ARG A 420 -4.49 -8.47 19.68
C ARG A 420 -5.63 -7.47 19.84
N ILE A 421 -6.33 -7.51 20.98
CA ILE A 421 -7.39 -6.55 21.29
C ILE A 421 -6.82 -5.14 21.47
N ALA A 422 -5.71 -4.99 22.20
CA ALA A 422 -5.06 -3.70 22.36
C ALA A 422 -4.50 -3.17 21.03
N GLU A 423 -3.89 -4.03 20.20
CA GLU A 423 -3.43 -3.69 18.85
C GLU A 423 -4.59 -3.23 17.96
N ALA A 424 -5.70 -3.97 17.93
CA ALA A 424 -6.90 -3.57 17.19
C ALA A 424 -7.48 -2.24 17.67
N PHE A 425 -7.56 -2.05 19.00
CA PHE A 425 -7.98 -0.77 19.59
C PHE A 425 -7.08 0.38 19.14
N THR A 426 -5.76 0.21 19.17
CA THR A 426 -4.83 1.27 18.72
C THR A 426 -4.97 1.58 17.23
N GLU A 427 -5.21 0.57 16.38
CA GLU A 427 -5.46 0.80 14.95
C GLU A 427 -6.76 1.58 14.73
N TYR A 428 -7.84 1.30 15.45
CA TYR A 428 -9.05 2.14 15.38
C TYR A 428 -8.79 3.58 15.82
N ARG A 429 -8.07 3.79 16.94
CA ARG A 429 -7.71 5.15 17.39
C ARG A 429 -6.83 5.88 16.37
N TRP A 430 -5.97 5.16 15.65
CA TRP A 430 -5.20 5.74 14.55
C TRP A 430 -6.09 6.13 13.37
N ILE A 431 -7.00 5.26 12.93
CA ILE A 431 -7.92 5.54 11.83
C ILE A 431 -8.77 6.78 12.13
N GLU A 432 -9.35 6.85 13.33
CA GLU A 432 -10.08 8.02 13.81
C GLU A 432 -9.22 9.28 13.77
N THR A 433 -7.99 9.23 14.29
CA THR A 433 -7.10 10.39 14.36
C THR A 433 -6.69 10.87 12.96
N VAL A 434 -6.27 9.95 12.09
CA VAL A 434 -5.80 10.30 10.74
C VAL A 434 -6.94 10.77 9.84
N ALA A 435 -8.14 10.22 10.00
CA ALA A 435 -9.33 10.70 9.30
C ALA A 435 -9.79 12.07 9.85
N GLY A 436 -9.69 12.31 11.16
CA GLY A 436 -9.99 13.60 11.78
C GLY A 436 -9.06 14.73 11.30
N GLU A 437 -7.78 14.45 11.08
CA GLU A 437 -6.82 15.42 10.54
C GLU A 437 -6.93 15.66 9.03
N ALA A 438 -7.72 14.85 8.30
CA ALA A 438 -7.88 14.98 6.86
C ALA A 438 -8.67 16.23 6.45
N GLY A 439 -9.85 16.44 7.06
CA GLY A 439 -10.77 17.54 6.72
C GLY A 439 -10.12 18.92 6.77
N PRO A 440 -9.45 19.32 7.88
CA PRO A 440 -8.78 20.62 7.95
C PRO A 440 -7.71 20.84 6.86
N VAL A 441 -7.03 19.77 6.42
CA VAL A 441 -6.02 19.86 5.35
C VAL A 441 -6.67 20.08 4.00
N THR A 442 -7.72 19.31 3.68
CA THR A 442 -8.39 19.34 2.37
C THR A 442 -9.29 20.57 2.20
N GLU A 443 -9.95 21.03 3.27
CA GLU A 443 -10.70 22.29 3.30
C GLU A 443 -9.80 23.47 2.99
N GLY A 444 -8.63 23.57 3.65
CA GLY A 444 -7.69 24.64 3.38
C GLY A 444 -7.20 24.64 1.92
N ILE A 445 -7.06 23.48 1.29
CA ILE A 445 -6.70 23.39 -0.14
C ILE A 445 -7.87 23.87 -1.01
N ALA A 446 -9.10 23.46 -0.70
CA ALA A 446 -10.28 23.87 -1.46
C ALA A 446 -10.48 25.39 -1.46
N GLU A 447 -10.40 26.03 -0.29
CA GLU A 447 -10.50 27.49 -0.15
C GLU A 447 -9.48 28.26 -1.01
N ARG A 448 -8.28 27.68 -1.18
CA ARG A 448 -7.20 28.31 -1.96
C ARG A 448 -7.34 28.08 -3.45
N VAL A 449 -7.84 26.91 -3.87
CA VAL A 449 -8.07 26.61 -5.28
C VAL A 449 -9.24 27.43 -5.84
N GLU A 450 -10.21 27.79 -5.00
CA GLU A 450 -11.36 28.63 -5.36
C GLU A 450 -11.06 30.14 -5.36
N SER A 451 -9.97 30.59 -4.73
CA SER A 451 -9.54 31.99 -4.64
C SER A 451 -8.59 32.40 -5.77
#